data_AF-A0A662DUJ9-F1
#
_entry.id   AF-A0A662DUJ9-F1
#
_cell.length_a   1.000
_cell.length_b   1.000
_cell.length_c   1.000
_cell.angle_alpha   90.00
_cell.angle_beta   90.00
_cell.angle_gamma   90.00
#
_symmetry.space_group_name_H-M   'P 1'
#
loop_
_entity.id
_entity.type
_entity.pdbx_description
1 polymer ?
#
loop_
_entity_poly.entity_id
_entity_poly.type
_entity_poly.pdbx_seq_one_letter_code
_entity_poly.pdbx_strand_id
1 'polypeptide(L)' 'MSMSANRHAGIRAALCHDAYTAAMARRHNDANVLCLGARVLGVGVAEQVVRVFLSTPFEGGRHQRRVDKIEI' A
#
# COMPACT_ATOMS: atom_id res chain seq x y z
N MET A 1 3.86 -7.34 10.25
CA MET A 1 4.61 -6.55 9.25
C MET A 1 4.08 -5.13 9.14
N SER A 2 2.89 -4.88 8.59
CA SER A 2 2.35 -3.52 8.39
C SER A 2 2.23 -2.68 9.66
N MET A 3 1.70 -3.26 10.76
CA MET A 3 1.59 -2.56 12.04
C MET A 3 2.93 -2.05 12.60
N SER A 4 4.00 -2.84 12.43
CA SER A 4 5.34 -2.45 12.88
C SER A 4 5.96 -1.42 11.95
N ALA A 5 5.84 -1.63 10.63
CA ALA A 5 6.38 -0.72 9.62
C ALA A 5 5.77 0.69 9.74
N ASN A 6 4.46 0.80 10.01
CA ASN A 6 3.76 2.07 10.18
C ASN A 6 4.13 2.85 11.45
N ARG A 7 5.04 2.36 12.31
CA ARG A 7 5.57 3.12 13.45
C ARG A 7 6.69 4.08 13.06
N HIS A 8 7.21 3.97 11.84
CA HIS A 8 8.31 4.80 11.35
C HIS A 8 7.75 6.00 10.57
N ALA A 9 8.24 7.20 10.88
CA ALA A 9 7.87 8.41 10.16
C ALA A 9 8.14 8.25 8.65
N GLY A 10 7.20 8.71 7.83
CA GLY A 10 7.26 8.59 6.38
C GLY A 10 6.90 7.20 5.82
N ILE A 11 6.61 6.20 6.66
CA ILE A 11 6.20 4.88 6.19
C ILE A 11 4.66 4.77 6.13
N ARG A 12 4.18 4.35 4.96
CA ARG A 12 2.78 4.10 4.66
C ARG A 12 2.65 2.67 4.14
N ALA A 13 2.72 1.73 5.06
CA ALA A 13 2.65 0.30 4.79
C ALA A 13 1.21 -0.21 4.71
N ALA A 14 0.88 -0.88 3.60
CA ALA A 14 -0.42 -1.48 3.37
C ALA A 14 -0.34 -3.01 3.32
N LEU A 15 -1.15 -3.69 4.12
CA LEU A 15 -1.41 -5.13 3.94
C LEU A 15 -2.44 -5.30 2.84
N CYS A 16 -2.08 -5.98 1.76
CA CYS A 16 -2.98 -6.20 0.62
C CYS A 16 -3.21 -7.69 0.38
N HIS A 17 -4.45 -8.05 0.06
CA HIS A 17 -4.87 -9.41 -0.25
C HIS A 17 -5.40 -9.57 -1.67
N ASP A 18 -5.46 -8.49 -2.44
CA ASP A 18 -6.01 -8.46 -3.79
C ASP A 18 -5.50 -7.23 -4.54
N ALA A 19 -5.65 -7.25 -5.86
CA ALA A 19 -5.19 -6.19 -6.76
C ALA A 19 -5.90 -4.84 -6.51
N TYR A 20 -7.18 -4.87 -6.14
CA TYR A 20 -7.94 -3.65 -5.89
C TYR A 20 -7.39 -2.90 -4.68
N THR A 21 -7.16 -3.61 -3.58
CA THR A 21 -6.58 -3.07 -2.35
C THR A 21 -5.18 -2.52 -2.61
N ALA A 22 -4.34 -3.22 -3.39
CA ALA A 22 -3.03 -2.68 -3.80
C ALA A 22 -3.13 -1.39 -4.61
N ALA A 23 -4.03 -1.33 -5.59
CA ALA A 23 -4.26 -0.12 -6.39
C ALA A 23 -4.75 1.04 -5.51
N MET A 24 -5.72 0.80 -4.63
CA MET A 24 -6.26 1.83 -3.73
C MET A 24 -5.22 2.30 -2.72
N ALA A 25 -4.38 1.39 -2.20
CA ALA A 25 -3.29 1.74 -1.30
C ALA A 25 -2.31 2.73 -1.96
N ARG A 26 -1.95 2.51 -3.23
CA ARG A 26 -1.14 3.45 -4.01
C ARG A 26 -1.90 4.74 -4.32
N ARG A 27 -3.08 4.65 -4.95
CA ARG A 27 -3.86 5.81 -5.43
C ARG A 27 -4.25 6.78 -4.34
N HIS A 28 -4.68 6.28 -3.19
CA HIS A 28 -5.30 7.10 -2.16
C HIS A 28 -4.39 7.41 -0.96
N ASN A 29 -3.42 6.54 -0.67
CA ASN A 29 -2.59 6.67 0.53
C ASN A 29 -1.12 6.88 0.18
N ASP A 30 -0.78 6.92 -1.10
CA ASP A 30 0.60 6.89 -1.58
C ASP A 30 1.45 5.85 -0.82
N ALA A 31 0.89 4.64 -0.64
CA ALA A 31 1.55 3.61 0.14
C ALA A 31 2.93 3.30 -0.48
N ASN A 32 3.98 3.33 0.35
CA ASN A 32 5.37 3.13 -0.10
C ASN A 32 5.96 1.79 0.38
N VAL A 33 5.22 1.04 1.20
CA VAL A 33 5.57 -0.32 1.62
C VAL A 33 4.38 -1.25 1.38
N LEU A 34 4.61 -2.34 0.67
CA LEU A 34 3.62 -3.41 0.48
C LEU A 34 3.91 -4.54 1.47
N CYS A 35 2.89 -4.94 2.23
CA CYS A 35 2.92 -6.11 3.10
C CYS A 35 2.02 -7.20 2.53
N LEU A 36 2.51 -8.43 2.50
CA LEU A 36 1.78 -9.60 2.00
C LEU A 36 1.73 -10.69 3.06
N GLY A 37 0.59 -11.38 3.16
CA GLY A 37 0.43 -12.53 4.03
C GLY A 37 0.84 -13.83 3.32
N ALA A 38 2.03 -14.35 3.63
CA ALA A 38 2.56 -15.54 2.96
C ALA A 38 1.70 -16.82 3.10
N ARG A 39 0.88 -16.91 4.17
CA ARG A 39 -0.07 -18.02 4.38
C ARG A 39 -1.50 -17.72 3.91
N VAL A 40 -1.73 -16.50 3.41
CA VAL A 40 -3.06 -16.01 3.00
C VAL A 40 -3.16 -15.93 1.48
N LEU A 41 -2.06 -15.58 0.80
CA LEU A 41 -2.02 -15.42 -0.64
C LEU A 41 -1.34 -16.60 -1.33
N GLY A 42 -1.95 -17.07 -2.42
CA GLY A 42 -1.27 -17.89 -3.41
C GLY A 42 -0.29 -17.05 -4.24
N VAL A 43 0.75 -17.69 -4.78
CA VAL A 43 1.85 -17.00 -5.50
C VAL A 43 1.34 -16.15 -6.67
N GLY A 44 0.46 -16.67 -7.52
CA GLY A 44 -0.07 -15.91 -8.66
C GLY A 44 -0.84 -14.65 -8.24
N VAL A 45 -1.59 -14.71 -7.13
CA VAL A 45 -2.28 -13.53 -6.59
C VAL A 45 -1.26 -12.54 -6.02
N ALA A 46 -0.26 -13.02 -5.28
CA ALA A 46 0.80 -12.17 -4.75
C ALA A 46 1.55 -11.43 -5.87
N GLU A 47 1.91 -12.09 -6.97
CA GLU A 47 2.53 -11.46 -8.14
C GLU A 47 1.65 -10.38 -8.77
N GLN A 48 0.35 -10.64 -8.89
CA GLN A 48 -0.60 -9.65 -9.40
C GLN A 48 -0.68 -8.42 -8.47
N VAL A 49 -0.76 -8.64 -7.16
CA VAL A 49 -0.79 -7.57 -6.14
C VAL A 49 0.48 -6.72 -6.22
N VAL A 50 1.65 -7.35 -6.29
CA VAL A 50 2.94 -6.66 -6.44
C VAL A 50 2.98 -5.85 -7.72
N ARG A 51 2.59 -6.44 -8.86
CA ARG A 51 2.57 -5.74 -10.15
C ARG A 51 1.70 -4.49 -10.10
N VAL A 52 0.48 -4.61 -9.58
CA VAL A 52 -0.46 -3.49 -9.48
C VAL A 52 0.06 -2.43 -8.51
N PHE A 53 0.63 -2.82 -7.38
CA PHE A 53 1.21 -1.86 -6.43
C PHE A 53 2.36 -1.06 -7.06
N LEU A 54 3.24 -1.71 -7.82
CA LEU A 54 4.39 -1.05 -8.45
C LEU A 54 3.99 -0.17 -9.65
N SER A 55 2.96 -0.56 -10.41
CA SER A 55 2.53 0.17 -11.61
C SER A 55 1.50 1.26 -11.35
N THR A 56 0.90 1.31 -10.16
CA THR A 56 -0.16 2.27 -9.85
C THR A 56 0.43 3.58 -9.31
N PRO A 57 0.22 4.72 -10.00
CA PRO A 57 0.63 6.03 -9.51
C PRO A 57 -0.30 6.52 -8.39
N PHE A 58 0.22 7.42 -7.56
CA PHE A 58 -0.59 8.15 -6.59
C PHE A 58 -1.47 9.19 -7.29
N GLU A 59 -2.72 9.34 -6.87
CA GLU A 59 -3.66 10.28 -7.50
C GLU A 59 -3.53 11.71 -6.97
N GLY A 60 -2.91 11.92 -5.80
CA GLY A 60 -2.79 13.25 -5.21
C GLY A 60 -4.15 13.90 -4.94
N GLY A 61 -4.27 15.20 -5.25
CA GLY A 61 -5.51 15.96 -5.11
C GLY A 61 -6.08 15.91 -3.69
N ARG A 62 -7.33 15.45 -3.55
CA ARG A 62 -8.00 15.34 -2.24
C ARG A 62 -7.30 14.39 -1.26
N HIS A 63 -6.49 13.46 -1.77
CA HIS A 63 -5.82 12.44 -0.98
C HIS A 63 -4.56 12.98 -0.30
N GLN A 64 -3.89 13.98 -0.89
CA GLN A 64 -2.68 14.59 -0.32
C GLN A 64 -2.90 15.08 1.11
N ARG A 65 -4.04 15.74 1.37
CA ARG A 65 -4.40 16.24 2.71
C ARG A 65 -4.42 15.17 3.80
N ARG A 66 -4.64 13.90 3.44
CA ARG A 66 -4.61 12.78 4.40
C ARG A 66 -3.22 12.22 4.55
N VAL A 67 -2.46 12.14 3.45
CA VAL A 67 -1.04 11.77 3.47
C VAL A 67 -0.26 12.75 4.36
N ASP A 68 -0.46 14.06 4.19
CA ASP A 68 0.22 15.09 4.99
C ASP A 68 -0.07 14.98 6.51
N LYS A 69 -1.21 14.40 6.89
CA LYS A 69 -1.55 14.18 8.31
C LYS A 69 -0.84 12.97 8.92
N ILE A 70 -0.36 12.05 8.08
CA ILE A 70 0.39 10.87 8.49
C ILE A 70 1.88 11.21 8.60
N GLU A 71 2.37 12.16 7.79
CA GLU A 71 3.76 12.63 7.73
C GLU A 71 4.19 13.59 8.85
N ILE A 72 3.40 13.72 9.92
CA ILE A 72 3.66 14.62 11.06
C ILE A 72 4.62 13.97 12.06
#